data_AF-A0A0C3FC07-F1
#
_entry.id   AF-A0A0C3FC07-F1
#
_cell.length_a   1.000
_cell.length_b   1.000
_cell.length_c   1.000
_cell.angle_alpha   90.00
_cell.angle_beta   90.00
_cell.angle_gamma   90.00
#
_symmetry.space_group_name_H-M   'P 1'
#
loop_
_entity.id
_entity.type
_entity.pdbx_description
1 polymer ?
#
loop_
_entity_poly.entity_id
_entity_poly.type
_entity_poly.pdbx_seq_one_letter_code
_entity_poly.pdbx_strand_id
1 'polypeptide(L)'
;MTQPNRALVIIDLQNEFLASAGRYRILDSSKDALLANLTTLIPEFRKNGHIIWVKSIYDTKGGSQAEDSDSESPTGSSTLNPRTYLTRLAGTHKGKHPCCPAGSTNAEIYPAASALISDADTIITKTNYSAFKDTSLLSTLRAKSVKYAYFCGLLSHTCVLATLIDAIQFDGFKIYAVSDCLGWRKEKSHTRALGRMRDMRVNILESREACSEDTGDRVLSIPELYYVNGSIPSWRVQIALYEKDIEVNQIRLKVMTHPKPTRLPAFLALNHRGKTPVFIDTDSQRTTVNESLAILSYLETYYPQAPLLPPIEQRKHRARILSLVQETENLHNAYDTLEEAFFEARDSQKTTEFWTTIRPALLESLYKELAFWESYASKSTGFIGGCDDFTMADCAFYPVLGYMVRRGFEFDERWPGLQKYHTAVWARNSAKKAQPEGWNGKGKTNIFHGT
;
A
#
# COMPACT_ATOMS: atom_id res chain seq x y z
N MET A 1 11.52 -29.32 -27.36
CA MET A 1 11.09 -28.54 -26.17
C MET A 1 11.62 -27.13 -26.32
N THR A 2 10.78 -26.12 -26.13
CA THR A 2 11.21 -24.70 -26.14
C THR A 2 12.13 -24.45 -24.96
N GLN A 3 13.24 -23.76 -25.17
CA GLN A 3 14.17 -23.39 -24.09
C GLN A 3 13.43 -22.56 -23.02
N PRO A 4 13.60 -22.84 -21.72
CA PRO A 4 12.94 -22.08 -20.66
C PRO A 4 13.44 -20.63 -20.66
N ASN A 5 12.50 -19.69 -20.53
CA ASN A 5 12.76 -18.24 -20.55
C ASN A 5 12.54 -17.57 -19.18
N ARG A 6 12.53 -18.35 -18.10
CA ARG A 6 12.37 -17.85 -16.72
C ARG A 6 13.51 -18.30 -15.84
N ALA A 7 13.87 -17.49 -14.86
CA ALA A 7 14.92 -17.83 -13.89
C ALA A 7 14.52 -17.43 -12.46
N LEU A 8 14.83 -18.30 -11.51
CA LEU A 8 14.74 -18.03 -10.07
C LEU A 8 16.15 -17.73 -9.55
N VAL A 9 16.35 -16.50 -9.07
CA VAL A 9 17.60 -15.99 -8.52
C VAL A 9 17.50 -16.00 -6.99
N ILE A 10 18.28 -16.88 -6.35
CA ILE A 10 18.25 -17.15 -4.92
C ILE A 10 19.49 -16.54 -4.27
N ILE A 11 19.29 -15.56 -3.39
CA ILE A 11 20.37 -14.71 -2.90
C ILE A 11 20.74 -15.05 -1.44
N ASP A 12 22.02 -15.25 -1.18
CA ASP A 12 22.68 -15.25 0.14
C ASP A 12 22.15 -16.26 1.17
N LEU A 13 21.70 -17.46 0.77
CA LEU A 13 21.33 -18.54 1.72
C LEU A 13 22.57 -19.20 2.36
N GLN A 14 23.39 -18.40 3.03
CA GLN A 14 24.66 -18.80 3.63
C GLN A 14 24.55 -18.99 5.14
N ASN A 15 25.48 -19.74 5.71
CA ASN A 15 25.57 -20.00 7.15
C ASN A 15 25.60 -18.71 7.99
N GLU A 16 26.20 -17.63 7.48
CA GLU A 16 26.21 -16.31 8.14
C GLU A 16 24.83 -15.81 8.57
N PHE A 17 23.78 -16.14 7.82
CA PHE A 17 22.40 -15.69 8.04
C PHE A 17 21.48 -16.77 8.60
N LEU A 18 21.80 -18.04 8.36
CA LEU A 18 20.89 -19.17 8.64
C LEU A 18 21.35 -20.10 9.76
N ALA A 19 22.67 -20.22 9.98
CA ALA A 19 23.20 -21.07 11.04
C ALA A 19 23.08 -20.39 12.41
N SER A 20 22.99 -21.19 13.47
CA SER A 20 22.98 -20.69 14.85
C SER A 20 24.23 -19.89 15.22
N ALA A 21 25.37 -20.22 14.62
CA ALA A 21 26.65 -19.53 14.78
C ALA A 21 26.82 -18.30 13.86
N GLY A 22 25.88 -18.03 12.96
CA GLY A 22 25.93 -16.88 12.05
C GLY A 22 25.77 -15.55 12.81
N ARG A 23 26.53 -14.51 12.43
CA ARG A 23 26.54 -13.23 13.16
C ARG A 23 25.38 -12.33 12.77
N TYR A 24 24.85 -12.49 11.55
CA TYR A 24 23.76 -11.69 11.00
C TYR A 24 22.49 -12.53 10.83
N ARG A 25 22.26 -13.45 11.77
CA ARG A 25 21.16 -14.41 11.74
C ARG A 25 19.79 -13.74 11.61
N ILE A 26 18.93 -14.31 10.78
CA ILE A 26 17.50 -13.96 10.71
C ILE A 26 16.71 -14.61 11.85
N LEU A 27 15.47 -14.17 12.06
CA LEU A 27 14.58 -14.79 13.04
C LEU A 27 14.27 -16.25 12.64
N ASP A 28 14.15 -17.15 13.61
CA ASP A 28 13.86 -18.57 13.33
C ASP A 28 12.53 -18.73 12.59
N SER A 29 11.50 -17.96 12.94
CA SER A 29 10.24 -17.94 12.19
C SER A 29 10.40 -17.53 10.73
N SER A 30 11.29 -16.58 10.43
CA SER A 30 11.60 -16.17 9.05
C SER A 30 12.41 -17.23 8.32
N LYS A 31 13.37 -17.87 9.00
CA LYS A 31 14.18 -18.97 8.46
C LYS A 31 13.33 -20.19 8.11
N ASP A 32 12.48 -20.62 9.02
CA ASP A 32 11.71 -21.85 8.87
C ASP A 32 10.70 -21.72 7.73
N ALA A 33 10.00 -20.58 7.66
CA ALA A 33 9.10 -20.26 6.54
C ALA A 33 9.85 -20.19 5.20
N LEU A 34 10.98 -19.46 5.15
CA LEU A 34 11.80 -19.33 3.95
C LEU A 34 12.25 -20.70 3.41
N LEU A 35 12.81 -21.56 4.28
CA LEU A 35 13.34 -22.86 3.86
C LEU A 35 12.23 -23.82 3.46
N ALA A 36 11.08 -23.81 4.16
CA ALA A 36 9.93 -24.63 3.80
C ALA A 36 9.40 -24.28 2.40
N ASN A 37 9.22 -22.98 2.12
CA ASN A 37 8.73 -22.52 0.83
C ASN A 37 9.72 -22.82 -0.30
N LEU A 38 11.03 -22.61 -0.08
CA LEU A 38 12.05 -22.92 -1.08
C LEU A 38 12.18 -24.42 -1.39
N THR A 39 11.98 -25.29 -0.38
CA THR A 39 11.99 -26.75 -0.56
C THR A 39 10.89 -27.20 -1.54
N THR A 40 9.78 -26.47 -1.58
CA THR A 40 8.66 -26.72 -2.51
C THR A 40 8.87 -26.01 -3.84
N LEU A 41 9.28 -24.74 -3.81
CA LEU A 41 9.41 -23.88 -4.99
C LEU A 41 10.50 -24.36 -5.96
N ILE A 42 11.70 -24.70 -5.46
CA ILE A 42 12.87 -24.96 -6.32
C ILE A 42 12.65 -26.18 -7.23
N PRO A 43 12.19 -27.35 -6.73
CA PRO A 43 11.93 -28.51 -7.59
C PRO A 43 10.90 -28.22 -8.68
N GLU A 44 9.82 -27.50 -8.34
CA GLU A 44 8.76 -27.15 -9.29
C GLU A 44 9.24 -26.13 -10.34
N PHE A 45 9.91 -25.05 -9.90
CA PHE A 45 10.42 -24.02 -10.81
C PHE A 45 11.45 -24.60 -11.80
N ARG A 46 12.27 -25.57 -11.35
CA ARG A 46 13.29 -26.21 -12.18
C ARG A 46 12.71 -26.98 -13.37
N LYS A 47 11.45 -27.44 -13.30
CA LYS A 47 10.80 -28.18 -14.41
C LYS A 47 10.74 -27.35 -15.70
N ASN A 48 10.63 -26.02 -15.59
CA ASN A 48 10.50 -25.12 -16.74
C ASN A 48 11.24 -23.78 -16.53
N GLY A 49 12.35 -23.80 -15.80
CA GLY A 49 13.06 -22.59 -15.40
C GLY A 49 14.49 -22.85 -14.98
N HIS A 50 15.32 -21.81 -15.07
CA HIS A 50 16.71 -21.85 -14.62
C HIS A 50 16.78 -21.50 -13.13
N ILE A 51 17.62 -22.20 -12.36
CA ILE A 51 17.93 -21.84 -10.98
C ILE A 51 19.32 -21.19 -10.96
N ILE A 52 19.40 -20.02 -10.33
CA ILE A 52 20.65 -19.26 -10.18
C ILE A 52 20.84 -18.93 -8.71
N TRP A 53 21.87 -19.50 -8.11
CA TRP A 53 22.28 -19.22 -6.75
C TRP A 53 23.28 -18.08 -6.73
N VAL A 54 23.11 -17.16 -5.80
CA VAL A 54 24.05 -16.06 -5.56
C VAL A 54 24.53 -16.15 -4.12
N LYS A 55 25.85 -16.28 -3.93
CA LYS A 55 26.46 -16.24 -2.61
C LYS A 55 27.36 -15.01 -2.47
N SER A 56 27.40 -14.44 -1.28
CA SER A 56 28.26 -13.31 -0.97
C SER A 56 29.61 -13.73 -0.45
N ILE A 57 30.65 -13.04 -0.89
CA ILE A 57 31.97 -13.04 -0.27
C ILE A 57 32.40 -11.58 -0.13
N TYR A 58 32.48 -11.08 1.10
CA TYR A 58 32.84 -9.68 1.35
C TYR A 58 34.30 -9.57 1.79
N ASP A 59 35.05 -8.68 1.12
CA ASP A 59 36.40 -8.32 1.53
C ASP A 59 36.37 -7.26 2.63
N THR A 60 37.26 -7.41 3.60
CA THR A 60 37.52 -6.44 4.66
C THR A 60 38.31 -5.21 4.18
N LYS A 61 38.93 -5.24 2.98
CA LYS A 61 39.84 -4.20 2.49
C LYS A 61 39.37 -3.56 1.16
N GLY A 62 38.90 -2.31 1.20
CA GLY A 62 38.74 -1.46 0.00
C GLY A 62 37.29 -1.24 -0.49
N GLY A 63 36.82 0.01 -0.50
CA GLY A 63 35.45 0.40 -0.86
C GLY A 63 34.79 1.37 0.15
N SER A 64 33.84 2.19 -0.32
CA SER A 64 33.17 3.25 0.45
C SER A 64 32.24 2.70 1.55
N GLN A 65 32.15 3.43 2.67
CA GLN A 65 31.42 3.03 3.87
C GLN A 65 29.90 2.97 3.62
N ALA A 66 29.30 1.80 3.85
CA ALA A 66 27.87 1.69 4.15
C ALA A 66 27.75 1.14 5.59
N GLU A 67 27.17 1.94 6.48
CA GLU A 67 26.79 1.48 7.83
C GLU A 67 25.82 0.31 7.73
N ASP A 68 25.84 -0.58 8.73
CA ASP A 68 24.91 -1.71 8.84
C ASP A 68 23.47 -1.21 8.61
N SER A 69 22.78 -1.74 7.60
CA SER A 69 21.44 -1.28 7.22
C SER A 69 20.41 -1.47 8.33
N ASP A 70 20.73 -2.31 9.32
CA ASP A 70 19.92 -2.56 10.51
C ASP A 70 20.28 -1.68 11.72
N SER A 71 21.35 -0.88 11.65
CA SER A 71 21.73 0.05 12.71
C SER A 71 20.87 1.32 12.67
N GLU A 72 19.99 1.47 13.67
CA GLU A 72 19.32 2.74 13.93
C GLU A 72 20.30 3.63 14.69
N SER A 73 20.58 4.83 14.16
CA SER A 73 21.34 5.84 14.90
C SER A 73 20.57 6.22 16.18
N PRO A 74 21.22 6.39 17.34
CA PRO A 74 20.52 6.65 18.62
C PRO A 74 19.87 8.03 18.72
N THR A 75 20.08 8.91 17.74
CA THR A 75 19.55 10.28 17.74
C THR A 75 18.24 10.33 16.95
N GLY A 76 17.14 10.53 17.69
CA GLY A 76 15.78 10.51 17.16
C GLY A 76 15.55 11.51 16.02
N SER A 77 15.24 10.99 14.84
CA SER A 77 14.38 11.59 13.81
C SER A 77 14.24 10.58 12.67
N SER A 78 13.17 9.78 12.66
CA SER A 78 12.97 8.67 11.73
C SER A 78 12.44 9.10 10.36
N THR A 79 13.07 10.09 9.73
CA THR A 79 12.87 10.43 8.32
C THR A 79 14.20 10.35 7.59
N LEU A 80 14.74 9.14 7.42
CA LEU A 80 15.84 8.97 6.46
C LEU A 80 15.33 9.35 5.07
N ASN A 81 15.94 10.36 4.47
CA ASN A 81 15.68 10.79 3.10
C ASN A 81 15.82 9.57 2.14
N PRO A 82 14.86 9.32 1.23
CA PRO A 82 14.94 8.23 0.25
C PRO A 82 16.27 8.14 -0.49
N ARG A 83 16.89 9.29 -0.79
CA ARG A 83 18.20 9.37 -1.46
C ARG A 83 19.32 8.73 -0.63
N THR A 84 19.39 8.97 0.68
CA THR A 84 20.46 8.43 1.54
C THR A 84 20.40 6.92 1.69
N TYR A 85 19.20 6.33 1.70
CA TYR A 85 19.05 4.88 1.79
C TYR A 85 19.48 4.19 0.49
N LEU A 86 19.11 4.74 -0.67
CA LEU A 86 19.54 4.20 -1.97
C LEU A 86 21.07 4.25 -2.10
N THR A 87 21.72 5.31 -1.61
CA THR A 87 23.18 5.39 -1.55
C THR A 87 23.81 4.28 -0.70
N ARG A 88 23.18 3.88 0.43
CA ARG A 88 23.67 2.73 1.23
C ARG A 88 23.57 1.40 0.48
N LEU A 89 22.50 1.19 -0.28
CA LEU A 89 22.30 -0.05 -1.06
C LEU A 89 23.24 -0.19 -2.26
N ALA A 90 23.89 0.90 -2.70
CA ALA A 90 24.94 0.84 -3.74
C ALA A 90 26.28 0.26 -3.23
N GLY A 91 26.40 0.02 -1.92
CA GLY A 91 27.63 -0.39 -1.24
C GLY A 91 27.81 -1.90 -1.03
N THR A 92 28.62 -2.23 -0.01
CA THR A 92 28.99 -3.58 0.41
C THR A 92 29.14 -3.64 1.93
N HIS A 93 29.23 -4.83 2.54
CA HIS A 93 29.43 -4.99 3.97
C HIS A 93 30.83 -4.53 4.41
N LYS A 94 30.89 -3.49 5.26
CA LYS A 94 32.12 -2.96 5.90
C LYS A 94 31.96 -2.73 7.40
N GLY A 95 31.30 -3.67 8.07
CA GLY A 95 31.11 -3.64 9.54
C GLY A 95 32.36 -4.04 10.31
N LYS A 96 32.36 -3.81 11.64
CA LYS A 96 33.43 -4.25 12.57
C LYS A 96 33.65 -5.76 12.55
N HIS A 97 32.62 -6.53 12.17
CA HIS A 97 32.67 -7.97 12.01
C HIS A 97 32.56 -8.33 10.53
N PRO A 98 33.49 -9.13 9.98
CA PRO A 98 33.37 -9.62 8.60
C PRO A 98 32.07 -10.43 8.45
N CYS A 99 31.39 -10.21 7.34
CA CYS A 99 30.19 -10.93 6.92
C CYS A 99 30.57 -11.83 5.73
N CYS A 100 30.24 -13.12 5.78
CA CYS A 100 30.63 -14.09 4.74
C CYS A 100 32.11 -14.00 4.30
N PRO A 101 33.10 -14.01 5.20
CA PRO A 101 34.50 -13.93 4.81
C PRO A 101 34.94 -15.13 3.96
N ALA A 102 35.77 -14.88 2.93
CA ALA A 102 36.25 -15.90 2.01
C ALA A 102 36.91 -17.09 2.75
N GLY A 103 36.57 -18.32 2.35
CA GLY A 103 37.11 -19.54 2.95
C GLY A 103 36.59 -19.87 4.36
N SER A 104 35.65 -19.08 4.91
CA SER A 104 35.01 -19.40 6.18
C SER A 104 33.76 -20.27 6.00
N THR A 105 33.43 -21.05 7.03
CA THR A 105 32.17 -21.79 7.11
C THR A 105 30.95 -20.86 6.96
N ASN A 106 31.02 -19.62 7.45
CA ASN A 106 29.97 -18.62 7.30
C ASN A 106 29.69 -18.24 5.84
N ALA A 107 30.68 -18.32 4.96
CA ALA A 107 30.54 -18.03 3.53
C ALA A 107 30.01 -19.24 2.72
N GLU A 108 29.84 -20.40 3.33
CA GLU A 108 29.25 -21.56 2.67
C GLU A 108 27.73 -21.44 2.63
N ILE A 109 27.13 -22.01 1.58
CA ILE A 109 25.67 -22.14 1.47
C ILE A 109 25.18 -23.04 2.61
N TYR A 110 24.11 -22.64 3.29
CA TYR A 110 23.56 -23.35 4.42
C TYR A 110 23.17 -24.79 4.03
N PRO A 111 23.44 -25.82 4.86
CA PRO A 111 23.29 -27.22 4.46
C PRO A 111 21.92 -27.58 3.87
N ALA A 112 20.82 -27.08 4.45
CA ALA A 112 19.47 -27.34 3.93
C ALA A 112 19.24 -26.69 2.54
N ALA A 113 19.83 -25.53 2.28
CA ALA A 113 19.78 -24.90 0.96
C ALA A 113 20.73 -25.58 -0.03
N SER A 114 21.92 -25.99 0.43
CA SER A 114 22.89 -26.72 -0.39
C SER A 114 22.35 -28.06 -0.88
N ALA A 115 21.50 -28.73 -0.09
CA ALA A 115 20.84 -29.97 -0.48
C ALA A 115 19.82 -29.79 -1.63
N LEU A 116 19.40 -28.56 -1.92
CA LEU A 116 18.48 -28.24 -3.02
C LEU A 116 19.20 -27.89 -4.33
N ILE A 117 20.53 -27.74 -4.31
CA ILE A 117 21.35 -27.41 -5.47
C ILE A 117 21.48 -28.65 -6.37
N SER A 118 21.35 -28.43 -7.68
CA SER A 118 21.61 -29.43 -8.72
C SER A 118 22.78 -28.99 -9.60
N ASP A 119 23.45 -29.95 -10.25
CA ASP A 119 24.52 -29.70 -11.23
C ASP A 119 24.10 -28.81 -12.41
N ALA A 120 22.79 -28.72 -12.69
CA ALA A 120 22.23 -27.85 -13.73
C ALA A 120 22.12 -26.38 -13.31
N ASP A 121 22.22 -26.10 -12.00
CA ASP A 121 22.05 -24.76 -11.46
C ASP A 121 23.32 -23.92 -11.67
N THR A 122 23.17 -22.59 -11.76
CA THR A 122 24.32 -21.68 -11.86
C THR A 122 24.62 -21.07 -10.50
N ILE A 123 25.88 -21.07 -10.06
CA ILE A 123 26.31 -20.44 -8.80
C ILE A 123 27.18 -19.21 -9.12
N ILE A 124 26.76 -18.05 -8.65
CA ILE A 124 27.46 -16.77 -8.81
C ILE A 124 27.95 -16.29 -7.45
N THR A 125 29.17 -15.77 -7.41
CA THR A 125 29.71 -15.11 -6.21
C THR A 125 29.64 -13.60 -6.38
N LYS A 126 29.11 -12.88 -5.39
CA LYS A 126 29.06 -11.42 -5.36
C LYS A 126 29.88 -10.83 -4.21
N THR A 127 30.38 -9.62 -4.41
CA THR A 127 31.13 -8.85 -3.42
C THR A 127 30.41 -7.55 -3.01
N ASN A 128 29.22 -7.29 -3.56
CA ASN A 128 28.38 -6.13 -3.30
C ASN A 128 27.02 -6.56 -2.74
N TYR A 129 26.17 -5.60 -2.33
CA TYR A 129 24.79 -5.92 -1.97
C TYR A 129 23.99 -6.40 -3.18
N SER A 130 24.01 -5.63 -4.28
CA SER A 130 23.38 -6.04 -5.54
C SER A 130 24.11 -7.22 -6.15
N ALA A 131 23.35 -8.24 -6.57
CA ALA A 131 23.86 -9.38 -7.30
C ALA A 131 24.24 -9.07 -8.75
N PHE A 132 23.87 -7.91 -9.29
CA PHE A 132 24.26 -7.49 -10.63
C PHE A 132 25.61 -6.79 -10.68
N LYS A 133 25.99 -6.13 -9.59
CA LYS A 133 27.18 -5.29 -9.55
C LYS A 133 28.46 -6.15 -9.46
N ASP A 134 29.32 -5.99 -10.46
CA ASP A 134 30.60 -6.69 -10.60
C ASP A 134 30.46 -8.23 -10.64
N THR A 135 29.37 -8.74 -11.23
CA THR A 135 29.14 -10.19 -11.41
C THR A 135 28.72 -10.54 -12.84
N SER A 136 28.62 -11.83 -13.14
CA SER A 136 28.09 -12.37 -14.39
C SER A 136 26.56 -12.53 -14.42
N LEU A 137 25.80 -12.03 -13.44
CA LEU A 137 24.36 -12.30 -13.36
C LEU A 137 23.60 -11.80 -14.59
N LEU A 138 23.84 -10.56 -15.02
CA LEU A 138 23.15 -10.00 -16.19
C LEU A 138 23.46 -10.79 -17.48
N SER A 139 24.73 -11.10 -17.72
CA SER A 139 25.13 -11.87 -18.90
C SER A 139 24.61 -13.30 -18.84
N THR A 140 24.54 -13.91 -17.65
CA THR A 140 23.95 -15.24 -17.43
C THR A 140 22.46 -15.26 -17.76
N LEU A 141 21.69 -14.29 -17.27
CA LEU A 141 20.25 -14.18 -17.56
C LEU A 141 20.00 -14.00 -19.07
N ARG A 142 20.79 -13.15 -19.74
CA ARG A 142 20.70 -12.93 -21.19
C ARG A 142 21.09 -14.17 -21.99
N ALA A 143 22.19 -14.84 -21.65
CA ALA A 143 22.63 -16.05 -22.32
C ALA A 143 21.61 -17.19 -22.19
N LYS A 144 20.89 -17.24 -21.07
CA LYS A 144 19.78 -18.18 -20.83
C LYS A 144 18.45 -17.74 -21.46
N SER A 145 18.42 -16.65 -22.21
CA SER A 145 17.22 -16.08 -22.86
C SER A 145 16.08 -15.82 -21.86
N VAL A 146 16.43 -15.37 -20.65
CA VAL A 146 15.45 -15.09 -19.61
C VAL A 146 14.65 -13.83 -19.96
N LYS A 147 13.34 -13.92 -19.88
CA LYS A 147 12.37 -12.82 -19.94
C LYS A 147 11.70 -12.57 -18.58
N TYR A 148 11.54 -13.60 -17.76
CA TYR A 148 10.88 -13.51 -16.45
C TYR A 148 11.89 -13.86 -15.34
N ALA A 149 12.31 -12.87 -14.55
CA ALA A 149 13.32 -13.04 -13.52
C ALA A 149 12.67 -12.89 -12.13
N TYR A 150 12.75 -13.96 -11.33
CA TYR A 150 12.18 -14.07 -9.99
C TYR A 150 13.30 -13.98 -8.97
N PHE A 151 13.17 -13.13 -7.97
CA PHE A 151 14.20 -12.88 -6.97
C PHE A 151 13.68 -13.25 -5.58
N CYS A 152 14.49 -14.02 -4.85
CA CYS A 152 14.20 -14.44 -3.49
C CYS A 152 15.49 -14.58 -2.66
N GLY A 153 15.36 -14.89 -1.36
CA GLY A 153 16.49 -15.09 -0.45
C GLY A 153 16.68 -13.95 0.55
N LEU A 154 17.95 -13.62 0.84
CA LEU A 154 18.36 -12.85 2.01
C LEU A 154 19.19 -11.62 1.62
N LEU A 155 19.12 -10.50 2.35
CA LEU A 155 18.00 -10.05 3.17
C LEU A 155 17.00 -9.27 2.32
N SER A 156 15.72 -9.37 2.66
CA SER A 156 14.63 -8.73 1.91
C SER A 156 14.82 -7.23 1.70
N HIS A 157 15.42 -6.53 2.66
CA HIS A 157 15.61 -5.08 2.66
C HIS A 157 17.00 -4.61 2.21
N THR A 158 17.94 -5.54 2.02
CA THR A 158 19.35 -5.25 1.68
C THR A 158 19.73 -5.86 0.34
N CYS A 159 20.31 -7.07 0.31
CA CYS A 159 20.83 -7.66 -0.93
C CYS A 159 19.73 -7.91 -1.97
N VAL A 160 18.56 -8.42 -1.55
CA VAL A 160 17.44 -8.63 -2.47
C VAL A 160 16.93 -7.30 -3.01
N LEU A 161 16.68 -6.32 -2.14
CA LEU A 161 16.18 -5.01 -2.55
C LEU A 161 17.19 -4.26 -3.45
N ALA A 162 18.48 -4.30 -3.13
CA ALA A 162 19.55 -3.71 -3.96
C ALA A 162 19.58 -4.37 -5.35
N THR A 163 19.45 -5.69 -5.39
CA THR A 163 19.40 -6.44 -6.65
C THR A 163 18.17 -6.05 -7.47
N LEU A 164 17.00 -5.89 -6.83
CA LEU A 164 15.77 -5.46 -7.52
C LEU A 164 15.85 -4.02 -8.04
N ILE A 165 16.48 -3.10 -7.31
CA ILE A 165 16.73 -1.72 -7.74
C ILE A 165 17.56 -1.68 -9.04
N ASP A 166 18.56 -2.56 -9.17
CA ASP A 166 19.30 -2.69 -10.41
C ASP A 166 18.50 -3.41 -11.49
N ALA A 167 17.77 -4.48 -11.11
CA ALA A 167 17.00 -5.30 -12.04
C ALA A 167 16.01 -4.50 -12.88
N ILE A 168 15.29 -3.56 -12.26
CA ILE A 168 14.27 -2.73 -12.94
C ILE A 168 14.86 -1.71 -13.92
N GLN A 169 16.18 -1.50 -13.89
CA GLN A 169 16.86 -0.61 -14.85
C GLN A 169 17.25 -1.34 -16.14
N PHE A 170 17.16 -2.68 -16.17
CA PHE A 170 17.53 -3.46 -17.35
C PHE A 170 16.31 -3.76 -18.22
N ASP A 171 16.37 -3.34 -19.48
CA ASP A 171 15.35 -3.67 -20.47
C ASP A 171 15.32 -5.17 -20.78
N GLY A 172 14.14 -5.67 -21.15
CA GLY A 172 13.93 -7.04 -21.63
C GLY A 172 13.57 -8.06 -20.55
N PHE A 173 13.47 -7.63 -19.29
CA PHE A 173 13.05 -8.50 -18.18
C PHE A 173 11.76 -8.00 -17.53
N LYS A 174 10.88 -8.95 -17.19
CA LYS A 174 9.80 -8.76 -16.23
C LYS A 174 10.30 -9.27 -14.87
N ILE A 175 10.32 -8.38 -13.88
CA ILE A 175 10.95 -8.60 -12.58
C ILE A 175 9.91 -8.98 -11.54
N TYR A 176 10.16 -10.06 -10.80
CA TYR A 176 9.32 -10.56 -9.72
C TYR A 176 10.09 -10.69 -8.41
N ALA A 177 9.46 -10.38 -7.29
CA ALA A 177 9.90 -10.75 -5.95
C ALA A 177 8.98 -11.85 -5.41
N VAL A 178 9.56 -12.95 -4.91
CA VAL A 178 8.80 -14.06 -4.31
C VAL A 178 8.70 -13.81 -2.80
N SER A 179 7.60 -13.18 -2.36
CA SER A 179 7.48 -12.53 -1.04
C SER A 179 7.63 -13.48 0.14
N ASP A 180 7.02 -14.66 0.05
CA ASP A 180 7.09 -15.73 1.04
C ASP A 180 8.42 -16.51 1.00
N CYS A 181 9.29 -16.19 0.05
CA CYS A 181 10.67 -16.68 -0.05
C CYS A 181 11.70 -15.56 0.19
N LEU A 182 11.32 -14.49 0.87
CA LEU A 182 12.26 -13.47 1.37
C LEU A 182 12.55 -13.73 2.84
N GLY A 183 13.80 -13.60 3.28
CA GLY A 183 14.14 -13.68 4.70
C GLY A 183 14.55 -12.33 5.30
N TRP A 184 14.29 -12.15 6.60
CA TRP A 184 14.49 -10.88 7.30
C TRP A 184 14.87 -11.04 8.77
N ARG A 185 15.62 -10.04 9.28
CA ARG A 185 16.00 -9.94 10.70
C ARG A 185 14.96 -9.15 11.52
N LYS A 186 14.35 -8.14 10.91
CA LYS A 186 13.34 -7.25 11.53
C LYS A 186 12.12 -7.15 10.62
N GLU A 187 10.95 -7.48 11.14
CA GLU A 187 9.68 -7.45 10.40
C GLU A 187 9.34 -6.05 9.85
N LYS A 188 9.62 -5.00 10.63
CA LYS A 188 9.45 -3.60 10.19
C LYS A 188 10.31 -3.26 8.96
N SER A 189 11.55 -3.76 8.91
CA SER A 189 12.44 -3.58 7.75
C SER A 189 11.93 -4.36 6.55
N HIS A 190 11.41 -5.57 6.75
CA HIS A 190 10.78 -6.38 5.71
C HIS A 190 9.55 -5.71 5.09
N THR A 191 8.61 -5.26 5.93
CA THR A 191 7.38 -4.56 5.51
C THR A 191 7.71 -3.32 4.68
N ARG A 192 8.70 -2.54 5.13
CA ARG A 192 9.16 -1.35 4.39
C ARG A 192 9.82 -1.72 3.05
N ALA A 193 10.52 -2.85 2.98
CA ALA A 193 11.12 -3.32 1.73
C ALA A 193 10.03 -3.72 0.72
N LEU A 194 9.00 -4.45 1.16
CA LEU A 194 7.85 -4.78 0.30
C LEU A 194 7.15 -3.51 -0.21
N GLY A 195 6.93 -2.51 0.65
CA GLY A 195 6.39 -1.21 0.23
C GLY A 195 7.23 -0.56 -0.88
N ARG A 196 8.55 -0.58 -0.77
CA ARG A 196 9.45 -0.05 -1.81
C ARG A 196 9.43 -0.87 -3.10
N MET A 197 9.34 -2.19 -3.01
CA MET A 197 9.18 -3.05 -4.19
C MET A 197 7.90 -2.68 -4.94
N ARG A 198 6.79 -2.41 -4.22
CA ARG A 198 5.53 -1.91 -4.80
C ARG A 198 5.70 -0.53 -5.43
N ASP A 199 6.36 0.41 -4.74
CA ASP A 199 6.65 1.76 -5.27
C ASP A 199 7.45 1.71 -6.58
N MET A 200 8.37 0.74 -6.70
CA MET A 200 9.18 0.49 -7.89
C MET A 200 8.46 -0.35 -8.96
N ARG A 201 7.20 -0.74 -8.72
CA ARG A 201 6.40 -1.60 -9.61
C ARG A 201 7.05 -2.95 -9.90
N VAL A 202 7.82 -3.48 -8.94
CA VAL A 202 8.24 -4.88 -8.96
C VAL A 202 6.99 -5.74 -8.74
N ASN A 203 6.83 -6.78 -9.56
CA ASN A 203 5.72 -7.72 -9.38
C ASN A 203 5.99 -8.56 -8.13
N ILE A 204 5.10 -8.55 -7.14
CA ILE A 204 5.26 -9.33 -5.91
C ILE A 204 4.26 -10.49 -5.95
N LEU A 205 4.71 -11.70 -5.68
CA LEU A 205 3.88 -12.90 -5.68
C LEU A 205 4.38 -13.92 -4.65
N GLU A 206 3.55 -14.90 -4.34
CA GLU A 206 3.92 -16.03 -3.48
C GLU A 206 4.54 -17.18 -4.29
N SER A 207 5.28 -18.07 -3.62
CA SER A 207 5.96 -19.21 -4.22
C SER A 207 5.04 -20.10 -5.05
N ARG A 208 3.80 -20.34 -4.59
CA ARG A 208 2.79 -21.13 -5.33
C ARG A 208 2.46 -20.57 -6.71
N GLU A 209 2.56 -19.25 -6.87
CA GLU A 209 2.22 -18.55 -8.11
C GLU A 209 3.41 -18.49 -9.06
N ALA A 210 4.62 -18.41 -8.51
CA ALA A 210 5.86 -18.52 -9.27
C ALA A 210 5.96 -19.87 -10.02
N CYS A 211 5.35 -20.93 -9.49
CA CYS A 211 5.31 -22.26 -10.10
C CYS A 211 4.31 -22.41 -11.25
N SER A 212 3.37 -21.48 -11.44
CA SER A 212 2.33 -21.62 -12.46
C SER A 212 2.90 -21.46 -13.89
N GLU A 213 2.51 -22.36 -14.81
CA GLU A 213 2.86 -22.26 -16.24
C GLU A 213 2.11 -21.13 -16.94
N ASP A 214 0.94 -20.76 -16.40
CA ASP A 214 0.14 -19.61 -16.82
C ASP A 214 0.68 -18.32 -16.19
N THR A 215 1.88 -17.90 -16.60
CA THR A 215 2.34 -16.52 -16.34
C THR A 215 1.75 -15.53 -17.34
N GLY A 216 0.56 -15.80 -17.88
CA GLY A 216 -0.19 -14.81 -18.63
C GLY A 216 -0.59 -13.69 -17.69
N ASP A 217 0.26 -12.65 -17.57
CA ASP A 217 0.03 -11.38 -16.85
C ASP A 217 -0.80 -11.43 -15.55
N ARG A 218 -0.84 -12.55 -14.84
CA ARG A 218 -1.48 -12.67 -13.54
C ARG A 218 -0.48 -12.19 -12.50
N VAL A 219 -0.45 -10.87 -12.39
CA VAL A 219 0.17 -10.16 -11.29
C VAL A 219 -0.73 -10.36 -10.07
N LEU A 220 -0.20 -10.77 -8.91
CA LEU A 220 -0.77 -10.28 -7.65
C LEU A 220 -0.39 -8.82 -7.48
N SER A 221 -0.85 -7.96 -8.41
CA SER A 221 -0.94 -6.55 -8.07
C SER A 221 -2.10 -6.48 -7.10
N ILE A 222 -1.91 -5.82 -5.97
CA ILE A 222 -3.04 -5.30 -5.22
C ILE A 222 -3.55 -4.06 -5.96
N PRO A 223 -4.85 -3.74 -5.92
CA PRO A 223 -5.38 -2.55 -6.58
C PRO A 223 -4.71 -1.27 -6.07
N GLU A 224 -4.68 -0.23 -6.90
CA GLU A 224 -4.14 1.08 -6.52
C GLU A 224 -5.27 2.04 -6.16
N LEU A 225 -5.09 2.81 -5.09
CA LEU A 225 -5.97 3.92 -4.73
C LEU A 225 -5.17 5.21 -4.66
N TYR A 226 -5.36 6.09 -5.64
CA TYR A 226 -4.87 7.46 -5.57
C TYR A 226 -5.84 8.31 -4.75
N TYR A 227 -5.35 8.93 -3.68
CA TYR A 227 -6.20 9.66 -2.74
C TYR A 227 -5.58 10.96 -2.26
N VAL A 228 -6.42 11.86 -1.74
CA VAL A 228 -5.98 13.05 -1.01
C VAL A 228 -6.37 12.90 0.44
N ASN A 229 -5.39 13.06 1.34
CA ASN A 229 -5.65 12.98 2.78
C ASN A 229 -6.64 14.05 3.23
N GLY A 230 -7.74 13.62 3.86
CA GLY A 230 -8.83 14.49 4.29
C GLY A 230 -9.89 14.75 3.22
N SER A 231 -9.78 14.25 1.99
CA SER A 231 -10.84 14.39 0.99
C SER A 231 -12.04 13.50 1.35
N ILE A 232 -13.24 14.08 1.47
CA ILE A 232 -14.50 13.34 1.71
C ILE A 232 -14.69 12.20 0.68
N PRO A 233 -14.60 12.44 -0.64
CA PRO A 233 -14.66 11.38 -1.64
C PRO A 233 -13.64 10.25 -1.44
N SER A 234 -12.40 10.60 -1.06
CA SER A 234 -11.34 9.60 -0.82
C SER A 234 -11.64 8.75 0.41
N TRP A 235 -12.12 9.40 1.47
CA TRP A 235 -12.43 8.78 2.74
C TRP A 235 -13.59 7.77 2.61
N ARG A 236 -14.60 8.07 1.78
CA ARG A 236 -15.69 7.11 1.44
C ARG A 236 -15.14 5.77 0.96
N VAL A 237 -14.23 5.82 -0.02
CA VAL A 237 -13.62 4.62 -0.62
C VAL A 237 -12.73 3.89 0.38
N GLN A 238 -11.93 4.62 1.17
CA GLN A 238 -11.06 4.01 2.18
C GLN A 238 -11.85 3.21 3.23
N ILE A 239 -12.97 3.76 3.72
CA ILE A 239 -13.84 3.03 4.67
C ILE A 239 -14.33 1.73 4.04
N ALA A 240 -14.86 1.80 2.80
CA ALA A 240 -15.37 0.62 2.11
C ALA A 240 -14.29 -0.46 1.90
N LEU A 241 -13.08 -0.07 1.51
CA LEU A 241 -11.97 -1.02 1.35
C LEU A 241 -11.62 -1.73 2.68
N TYR A 242 -11.62 -1.01 3.80
CA TYR A 242 -11.36 -1.64 5.11
C TYR A 242 -12.51 -2.51 5.62
N GLU A 243 -13.76 -2.14 5.33
CA GLU A 243 -14.91 -3.00 5.67
C GLU A 243 -14.91 -4.30 4.87
N LYS A 244 -14.46 -4.23 3.62
CA LYS A 244 -14.39 -5.37 2.71
C LYS A 244 -13.08 -6.16 2.82
N ASP A 245 -12.18 -5.75 3.71
CA ASP A 245 -10.83 -6.29 3.90
C ASP A 245 -10.02 -6.40 2.58
N ILE A 246 -10.13 -5.38 1.73
CA ILE A 246 -9.43 -5.31 0.44
C ILE A 246 -8.09 -4.60 0.65
N GLU A 247 -6.99 -5.34 0.54
CA GLU A 247 -5.65 -4.74 0.53
C GLU A 247 -5.45 -3.93 -0.76
N VAL A 248 -5.03 -2.67 -0.62
CA VAL A 248 -4.75 -1.78 -1.74
C VAL A 248 -3.43 -1.03 -1.54
N ASN A 249 -2.76 -0.71 -2.64
CA ASN A 249 -1.66 0.22 -2.65
C ASN A 249 -2.20 1.66 -2.61
N GLN A 250 -2.19 2.28 -1.43
CA GLN A 250 -2.70 3.64 -1.24
C GLN A 250 -1.64 4.71 -1.58
N ILE A 251 -1.87 5.45 -2.66
CA ILE A 251 -0.96 6.45 -3.19
C ILE A 251 -1.47 7.84 -2.81
N ARG A 252 -0.84 8.45 -1.81
CA ARG A 252 -1.23 9.78 -1.31
C ARG A 252 -0.72 10.90 -2.21
N LEU A 253 -1.64 11.72 -2.71
CA LEU A 253 -1.33 12.94 -3.46
C LEU A 253 -1.31 14.17 -2.55
N LYS A 254 -0.18 14.89 -2.56
CA LYS A 254 0.01 16.14 -1.80
C LYS A 254 -0.42 17.34 -2.63
N VAL A 255 -1.71 17.71 -2.58
CA VAL A 255 -2.28 18.76 -3.44
C VAL A 255 -1.86 20.20 -3.11
N MET A 256 -1.14 20.39 -2.01
CA MET A 256 -0.61 21.70 -1.56
C MET A 256 0.84 21.95 -2.04
N THR A 257 1.40 21.11 -2.90
CA THR A 257 2.76 21.29 -3.45
C THR A 257 2.74 21.87 -4.86
N HIS A 258 3.86 22.45 -5.29
CA HIS A 258 4.09 22.89 -6.66
C HIS A 258 5.22 22.06 -7.31
N PRO A 259 4.98 21.41 -8.46
CA PRO A 259 3.71 21.33 -9.18
C PRO A 259 2.64 20.54 -8.41
N LYS A 260 1.37 20.88 -8.63
CA LYS A 260 0.23 20.18 -8.01
C LYS A 260 0.13 18.77 -8.64
N PRO A 261 0.29 17.66 -7.87
CA PRO A 261 0.37 16.32 -8.44
C PRO A 261 -0.85 15.94 -9.30
N THR A 262 -2.04 16.40 -8.92
CA THR A 262 -3.29 16.11 -9.65
C THR A 262 -3.43 16.87 -10.97
N ARG A 263 -2.48 17.76 -11.30
CA ARG A 263 -2.41 18.50 -12.55
C ARG A 263 -1.27 18.04 -13.45
N LEU A 264 -0.47 17.06 -13.02
CA LEU A 264 0.59 16.50 -13.85
C LEU A 264 -0.02 15.66 -14.98
N PRO A 265 0.58 15.66 -16.19
CA PRO A 265 0.07 14.88 -17.33
C PRO A 265 -0.17 13.40 -17.00
N ALA A 266 0.73 12.79 -16.22
CA ALA A 266 0.61 11.39 -15.82
C ALA A 266 -0.65 11.11 -14.98
N PHE A 267 -1.07 12.05 -14.12
CA PHE A 267 -2.29 11.87 -13.33
C PHE A 267 -3.54 12.21 -14.14
N LEU A 268 -3.46 13.24 -15.00
CA LEU A 268 -4.58 13.60 -15.89
C LEU A 268 -4.92 12.50 -16.90
N ALA A 269 -3.96 11.66 -17.26
CA ALA A 269 -4.20 10.46 -18.06
C ALA A 269 -5.06 9.41 -17.32
N LEU A 270 -5.04 9.38 -15.98
CA LEU A 270 -5.87 8.50 -15.15
C LEU A 270 -7.26 9.11 -14.91
N ASN A 271 -7.30 10.42 -14.66
CA ASN A 271 -8.53 11.17 -14.46
C ASN A 271 -8.40 12.56 -15.07
N HIS A 272 -9.06 12.80 -16.20
CA HIS A 272 -9.00 14.08 -16.93
C HIS A 272 -9.48 15.27 -16.09
N ARG A 273 -10.27 15.06 -15.03
CA ARG A 273 -10.73 16.11 -14.12
C ARG A 273 -9.65 16.52 -13.11
N GLY A 274 -8.59 15.71 -12.96
CA GLY A 274 -7.55 15.90 -11.96
C GLY A 274 -8.10 15.87 -10.53
N LYS A 275 -9.06 14.98 -10.28
CA LYS A 275 -9.72 14.78 -8.97
C LYS A 275 -9.36 13.40 -8.39
N THR A 276 -9.54 13.28 -7.08
CA THR A 276 -9.41 12.02 -6.33
C THR A 276 -10.74 11.67 -5.66
N PRO A 277 -11.00 10.40 -5.36
CA PRO A 277 -10.15 9.23 -5.57
C PRO A 277 -10.08 8.75 -7.03
N VAL A 278 -9.03 7.98 -7.33
CA VAL A 278 -8.92 7.13 -8.54
C VAL A 278 -8.55 5.73 -8.09
N PHE A 279 -9.38 4.76 -8.43
CA PHE A 279 -9.13 3.34 -8.16
C PHE A 279 -8.68 2.65 -9.45
N ILE A 280 -7.60 1.88 -9.40
CA ILE A 280 -7.11 1.09 -10.54
C ILE A 280 -7.06 -0.36 -10.11
N ASP A 281 -7.86 -1.18 -10.78
CA ASP A 281 -7.94 -2.60 -10.52
C ASP A 281 -6.82 -3.40 -11.21
N THR A 282 -6.77 -4.68 -10.89
CA THR A 282 -5.67 -5.59 -11.20
C THR A 282 -6.01 -6.50 -12.37
N ASP A 283 -7.20 -6.32 -12.97
CA ASP A 283 -7.59 -7.02 -14.17
C ASP A 283 -6.64 -6.67 -15.34
N SER A 284 -6.63 -7.51 -16.38
CA SER A 284 -5.70 -7.35 -17.51
C SER A 284 -5.80 -6.00 -18.22
N GLN A 285 -6.94 -5.30 -18.11
CA GLN A 285 -7.14 -3.98 -18.71
C GLN A 285 -6.76 -2.82 -17.77
N ARG A 286 -6.40 -3.12 -16.51
CA ARG A 286 -6.17 -2.13 -15.44
C ARG A 286 -7.34 -1.16 -15.33
N THR A 287 -8.54 -1.71 -15.10
CA THR A 287 -9.78 -0.95 -15.06
C THR A 287 -9.64 0.22 -14.10
N THR A 288 -9.77 1.43 -14.64
CA THR A 288 -9.65 2.67 -13.89
C THR A 288 -11.03 3.22 -13.61
N VAL A 289 -11.37 3.34 -12.33
CA VAL A 289 -12.67 3.83 -11.87
C VAL A 289 -12.47 5.16 -11.17
N ASN A 290 -13.20 6.17 -11.66
CA ASN A 290 -13.26 7.52 -11.13
C ASN A 290 -14.62 7.75 -10.46
N GLU A 291 -14.73 8.81 -9.65
CA GLU A 291 -15.92 9.16 -8.84
C GLU A 291 -16.16 8.21 -7.66
N SER A 292 -16.19 8.75 -6.45
CA SER A 292 -16.19 7.93 -5.22
C SER A 292 -17.38 6.97 -5.12
N LEU A 293 -18.60 7.39 -5.49
CA LEU A 293 -19.80 6.53 -5.44
C LEU A 293 -19.79 5.45 -6.53
N ALA A 294 -19.20 5.73 -7.69
CA ALA A 294 -18.99 4.73 -8.73
C ALA A 294 -17.96 3.69 -8.28
N ILE A 295 -16.89 4.12 -7.60
CA ILE A 295 -15.92 3.19 -6.99
C ILE A 295 -16.60 2.32 -5.94
N LEU A 296 -17.45 2.86 -5.06
CA LEU A 296 -18.21 2.03 -4.10
C LEU A 296 -19.06 0.95 -4.81
N SER A 297 -19.76 1.34 -5.88
CA SER A 297 -20.59 0.43 -6.68
C SER A 297 -19.75 -0.64 -7.39
N TYR A 298 -18.58 -0.25 -7.90
CA TYR A 298 -17.63 -1.16 -8.53
C TYR A 298 -17.09 -2.18 -7.52
N LEU A 299 -16.63 -1.72 -6.35
CA LEU A 299 -16.14 -2.60 -5.29
C LEU A 299 -17.21 -3.59 -4.84
N GLU A 300 -18.46 -3.17 -4.68
CA GLU A 300 -19.54 -4.08 -4.32
C GLU A 300 -19.86 -5.12 -5.39
N THR A 301 -19.65 -4.79 -6.66
CA THR A 301 -19.93 -5.69 -7.79
C THR A 301 -18.81 -6.71 -7.98
N TYR A 302 -17.54 -6.26 -7.94
CA TYR A 302 -16.38 -7.09 -8.31
C TYR A 302 -15.62 -7.66 -7.10
N TYR A 303 -15.90 -7.18 -5.89
CA TYR A 303 -15.40 -7.72 -4.63
C TYR A 303 -16.59 -8.15 -3.74
N PRO A 304 -17.26 -9.28 -4.05
CA PRO A 304 -18.53 -9.64 -3.40
C PRO A 304 -18.41 -10.07 -1.93
N GLN A 305 -17.18 -10.30 -1.44
CA GLN A 305 -16.94 -10.64 -0.04
C GLN A 305 -17.26 -9.44 0.87
N ALA A 306 -17.83 -9.72 2.05
CA ALA A 306 -18.32 -8.71 3.00
C ALA A 306 -19.21 -7.67 2.28
N PRO A 307 -20.44 -8.06 1.86
CA PRO A 307 -21.31 -7.19 1.08
C PRO A 307 -21.71 -5.96 1.89
N LEU A 308 -21.66 -4.80 1.24
CA LEU A 308 -22.10 -3.52 1.82
C LEU A 308 -23.53 -3.15 1.40
N LEU A 309 -24.15 -3.93 0.52
CA LEU A 309 -25.56 -3.81 0.19
C LEU A 309 -26.35 -5.02 0.67
N PRO A 310 -27.62 -4.83 1.08
CA PRO A 310 -28.52 -5.94 1.37
C PRO A 310 -28.61 -6.93 0.18
N PRO A 311 -28.82 -8.23 0.43
CA PRO A 311 -28.96 -9.24 -0.62
C PRO A 311 -30.00 -8.85 -1.68
N ILE A 312 -29.83 -9.33 -2.91
CA ILE A 312 -30.68 -8.96 -4.05
C ILE A 312 -32.17 -9.25 -3.80
N GLU A 313 -32.47 -10.29 -3.02
CA GLU A 313 -33.82 -10.69 -2.62
C GLU A 313 -34.51 -9.65 -1.72
N GLN A 314 -33.74 -8.87 -0.95
CA GLN A 314 -34.28 -7.80 -0.09
C GLN A 314 -34.49 -6.50 -0.88
N ARG A 315 -35.23 -6.57 -1.98
CA ARG A 315 -35.39 -5.48 -2.97
C ARG A 315 -35.70 -4.12 -2.35
N LYS A 316 -36.66 -4.05 -1.43
CA LYS A 316 -37.06 -2.79 -0.77
C LYS A 316 -35.93 -2.18 0.07
N HIS A 317 -35.24 -3.01 0.85
CA HIS A 317 -34.13 -2.58 1.69
C HIS A 317 -32.94 -2.15 0.83
N ARG A 318 -32.57 -2.95 -0.17
CA ARG A 318 -31.50 -2.63 -1.11
C ARG A 318 -31.77 -1.32 -1.85
N ALA A 319 -33.00 -1.10 -2.34
CA ALA A 319 -33.39 0.15 -2.98
C ALA A 319 -33.21 1.35 -2.04
N ARG A 320 -33.60 1.20 -0.77
CA ARG A 320 -33.44 2.24 0.24
C ARG A 320 -31.97 2.61 0.48
N ILE A 321 -31.08 1.62 0.61
CA ILE A 321 -29.65 1.87 0.79
C ILE A 321 -29.06 2.57 -0.45
N LEU A 322 -29.42 2.13 -1.66
CA LEU A 322 -28.97 2.79 -2.89
C LEU A 322 -29.45 4.24 -3.00
N SER A 323 -30.70 4.52 -2.64
CA SER A 323 -31.22 5.89 -2.57
C SER A 323 -30.42 6.74 -1.58
N LEU A 324 -30.17 6.22 -0.37
CA LEU A 324 -29.39 6.92 0.65
C LEU A 324 -27.97 7.22 0.20
N VAL A 325 -27.28 6.28 -0.46
CA VAL A 325 -25.93 6.49 -1.02
C VAL A 325 -25.91 7.71 -1.93
N GLN A 326 -26.89 7.84 -2.84
CA GLN A 326 -26.96 8.97 -3.75
C GLN A 326 -27.44 10.25 -3.06
N GLU A 327 -28.38 10.15 -2.11
CA GLU A 327 -28.88 11.29 -1.32
C GLU A 327 -27.74 11.98 -0.54
N THR A 328 -26.67 11.27 -0.18
CA THR A 328 -25.52 11.87 0.53
C THR A 328 -24.86 13.03 -0.23
N GLU A 329 -25.02 13.09 -1.56
CA GLU A 329 -24.50 14.21 -2.35
C GLU A 329 -25.26 15.51 -2.08
N ASN A 330 -26.52 15.47 -1.66
CA ASN A 330 -27.26 16.67 -1.27
C ASN A 330 -26.62 17.31 -0.02
N LEU A 331 -26.32 16.51 1.00
CA LEU A 331 -25.61 16.99 2.19
C LEU A 331 -24.19 17.45 1.86
N HIS A 332 -23.45 16.69 1.05
CA HIS A 332 -22.11 17.06 0.64
C HIS A 332 -22.09 18.41 -0.09
N ASN A 333 -22.99 18.63 -1.04
CA ASN A 333 -23.11 19.89 -1.77
C ASN A 333 -23.51 21.05 -0.85
N ALA A 334 -24.45 20.84 0.07
CA ALA A 334 -24.85 21.87 1.04
C ALA A 334 -23.68 22.28 1.95
N TYR A 335 -22.88 21.30 2.38
CA TYR A 335 -21.68 21.54 3.18
C TYR A 335 -20.56 22.21 2.37
N ASP A 336 -20.27 21.73 1.16
CA ASP A 336 -19.23 22.28 0.29
C ASP A 336 -19.53 23.75 -0.05
N THR A 337 -20.79 24.09 -0.29
CA THR A 337 -21.21 25.50 -0.52
C THR A 337 -20.84 26.40 0.67
N LEU A 338 -21.02 25.91 1.90
CA LEU A 338 -20.62 26.63 3.12
C LEU A 338 -19.10 26.76 3.24
N GLU A 339 -18.35 25.69 2.97
CA GLU A 339 -16.89 25.69 3.08
C GLU A 339 -16.24 26.57 1.99
N GLU A 340 -16.73 26.51 0.76
CA GLU A 340 -16.28 27.35 -0.35
C GLU A 340 -16.50 28.83 -0.05
N ALA A 341 -17.71 29.20 0.40
CA ALA A 341 -18.02 30.58 0.79
C ALA A 341 -17.12 31.08 1.93
N PHE A 342 -16.79 30.22 2.90
CA PHE A 342 -15.86 30.56 3.98
C PHE A 342 -14.46 30.88 3.46
N PHE A 343 -13.91 30.01 2.60
CA PHE A 343 -12.56 30.22 2.07
C PHE A 343 -12.50 31.38 1.08
N GLU A 344 -13.54 31.59 0.27
CA GLU A 344 -13.64 32.76 -0.61
C GLU A 344 -13.69 34.06 0.21
N ALA A 345 -14.50 34.11 1.27
CA ALA A 345 -14.56 35.27 2.15
C ALA A 345 -13.23 35.55 2.86
N ARG A 346 -12.52 34.49 3.29
CA ARG A 346 -11.17 34.62 3.87
C ARG A 346 -10.17 35.17 2.86
N ASP A 347 -10.15 34.60 1.66
CA ASP A 347 -9.15 34.93 0.63
C ASP A 347 -9.42 36.32 0.00
N SER A 348 -10.69 36.73 -0.09
CA SER A 348 -11.12 38.07 -0.54
C SER A 348 -11.18 39.12 0.57
N GLN A 349 -10.85 38.75 1.82
CA GLN A 349 -10.94 39.61 3.02
C GLN A 349 -12.36 40.14 3.33
N LYS A 350 -13.42 39.54 2.77
CA LYS A 350 -14.84 39.88 3.02
C LYS A 350 -15.44 39.10 4.19
N THR A 351 -14.70 38.98 5.30
CA THR A 351 -15.10 38.12 6.42
C THR A 351 -16.36 38.61 7.13
N THR A 352 -16.56 39.91 7.27
CA THR A 352 -17.75 40.48 7.96
C THR A 352 -19.06 40.06 7.28
N GLU A 353 -19.16 40.28 5.95
CA GLU A 353 -20.35 39.91 5.16
C GLU A 353 -20.66 38.42 5.25
N PHE A 354 -19.61 37.59 5.22
CA PHE A 354 -19.75 36.16 5.39
C PHE A 354 -20.39 35.81 6.74
N TRP A 355 -19.85 36.32 7.84
CA TRP A 355 -20.32 35.96 9.18
C TRP A 355 -21.72 36.50 9.48
N THR A 356 -22.08 37.68 8.97
CA THR A 356 -23.37 38.34 9.26
C THR A 356 -24.51 37.89 8.36
N THR A 357 -24.22 37.58 7.09
CA THR A 357 -25.27 37.42 6.06
C THR A 357 -25.20 36.07 5.36
N ILE A 358 -24.04 35.71 4.81
CA ILE A 358 -23.91 34.52 3.95
C ILE A 358 -23.98 33.23 4.79
N ARG A 359 -23.19 33.15 5.87
CA ARG A 359 -23.12 31.96 6.71
C ARG A 359 -24.46 31.58 7.34
N PRO A 360 -25.25 32.50 7.96
CA PRO A 360 -26.55 32.13 8.51
C PRO A 360 -27.49 31.48 7.49
N ALA A 361 -27.56 32.01 6.26
CA ALA A 361 -28.41 31.46 5.19
C ALA A 361 -27.95 30.07 4.73
N LEU A 362 -26.62 29.88 4.59
CA LEU A 362 -26.05 28.57 4.23
C LEU A 362 -26.20 27.54 5.36
N LEU A 363 -26.06 27.96 6.62
CA LEU A 363 -26.32 27.09 7.77
C LEU A 363 -27.79 26.70 7.89
N GLU A 364 -28.72 27.60 7.60
CA GLU A 364 -30.15 27.25 7.58
C GLU A 364 -30.42 26.15 6.55
N SER A 365 -29.86 26.28 5.34
CA SER A 365 -29.99 25.29 4.28
C SER A 365 -29.35 23.95 4.66
N LEU A 366 -28.14 23.99 5.23
CA LEU A 366 -27.43 22.80 5.72
C LEU A 366 -28.18 22.11 6.86
N TYR A 367 -28.76 22.86 7.80
CA TYR A 367 -29.53 22.29 8.91
C TYR A 367 -30.87 21.71 8.48
N LYS A 368 -31.52 22.28 7.45
CA LYS A 368 -32.69 21.65 6.82
C LYS A 368 -32.33 20.29 6.21
N GLU A 369 -31.18 20.21 5.53
CA GLU A 369 -30.69 18.95 4.99
C GLU A 369 -30.36 17.95 6.10
N LEU A 370 -29.61 18.37 7.14
CA LEU A 370 -29.28 17.53 8.30
C LEU A 370 -30.52 17.02 9.03
N ALA A 371 -31.64 17.75 9.05
CA ALA A 371 -32.88 17.29 9.66
C ALA A 371 -33.44 16.02 8.99
N PHE A 372 -33.25 15.85 7.68
CA PHE A 372 -33.61 14.60 7.00
C PHE A 372 -32.75 13.43 7.48
N TRP A 373 -31.43 13.66 7.59
CA TRP A 373 -30.48 12.65 8.07
C TRP A 373 -30.66 12.31 9.53
N GLU A 374 -30.99 13.29 10.37
CA GLU A 374 -31.38 13.09 11.76
C GLU A 374 -32.63 12.21 11.85
N SER A 375 -33.63 12.44 10.99
CA SER A 375 -34.83 11.60 10.96
C SER A 375 -34.53 10.13 10.61
N TYR A 376 -33.48 9.87 9.83
CA TYR A 376 -33.01 8.53 9.50
C TYR A 376 -32.19 7.93 10.64
N ALA A 377 -31.23 8.68 11.18
CA ALA A 377 -30.38 8.24 12.28
C ALA A 377 -31.16 7.97 13.57
N SER A 378 -32.18 8.79 13.88
CA SER A 378 -33.04 8.61 15.06
C SER A 378 -33.93 7.37 14.98
N LYS A 379 -34.32 6.93 13.78
CA LYS A 379 -35.10 5.69 13.57
C LYS A 379 -34.22 4.44 13.55
N SER A 380 -32.90 4.62 13.53
CA SER A 380 -31.95 3.52 13.42
C SER A 380 -31.54 2.98 14.78
N THR A 381 -31.41 1.65 14.83
CA THR A 381 -30.80 0.96 15.96
C THR A 381 -29.27 1.17 15.99
N GLY A 382 -28.62 1.44 14.84
CA GLY A 382 -27.17 1.71 14.75
C GLY A 382 -26.73 2.64 13.61
N PHE A 383 -27.03 2.30 12.35
CA PHE A 383 -26.41 2.89 11.14
C PHE A 383 -27.40 3.64 10.23
N ILE A 384 -26.93 4.48 9.30
CA ILE A 384 -27.79 5.42 8.55
C ILE A 384 -28.79 4.71 7.62
N GLY A 385 -28.52 3.45 7.28
CA GLY A 385 -29.42 2.57 6.53
C GLY A 385 -30.71 2.18 7.27
N GLY A 386 -30.81 2.46 8.58
CA GLY A 386 -31.96 2.09 9.40
C GLY A 386 -31.96 0.64 9.90
N CYS A 387 -30.79 0.01 9.94
CA CYS A 387 -30.58 -1.34 10.47
C CYS A 387 -29.33 -1.38 11.37
N ASP A 388 -29.11 -2.54 12.01
CA ASP A 388 -27.92 -2.82 12.82
C ASP A 388 -26.67 -3.09 11.98
N ASP A 389 -26.83 -3.31 10.68
CA ASP A 389 -25.73 -3.59 9.77
C ASP A 389 -25.13 -2.30 9.19
N PHE A 390 -23.80 -2.27 9.11
CA PHE A 390 -23.09 -1.20 8.43
C PHE A 390 -23.15 -1.44 6.92
N THR A 391 -23.55 -0.42 6.16
CA THR A 391 -23.84 -0.53 4.73
C THR A 391 -23.05 0.48 3.90
N MET A 392 -23.20 0.40 2.57
CA MET A 392 -22.63 1.35 1.63
C MET A 392 -23.11 2.78 1.89
N ALA A 393 -24.33 2.96 2.42
CA ALA A 393 -24.84 4.28 2.79
C ALA A 393 -23.99 4.92 3.89
N ASP A 394 -23.47 4.13 4.83
CA ASP A 394 -22.60 4.59 5.90
C ASP A 394 -21.21 4.97 5.38
N CYS A 395 -20.65 4.19 4.45
CA CYS A 395 -19.43 4.57 3.72
C CYS A 395 -19.58 5.93 3.03
N ALA A 396 -20.74 6.21 2.43
CA ALA A 396 -21.01 7.46 1.72
C ALA A 396 -21.28 8.64 2.66
N PHE A 397 -22.04 8.42 3.74
CA PHE A 397 -22.54 9.46 4.63
C PHE A 397 -21.53 9.88 5.69
N TYR A 398 -20.89 8.91 6.38
CA TYR A 398 -20.04 9.21 7.52
C TYR A 398 -18.91 10.21 7.23
N PRO A 399 -18.18 10.13 6.10
CA PRO A 399 -17.11 11.08 5.81
C PRO A 399 -17.56 12.55 5.76
N VAL A 400 -18.79 12.82 5.31
CA VAL A 400 -19.34 14.19 5.29
C VAL A 400 -19.54 14.67 6.72
N LEU A 401 -20.23 13.89 7.55
CA LEU A 401 -20.48 14.21 8.96
C LEU A 401 -19.17 14.33 9.77
N GLY A 402 -18.24 13.40 9.58
CA GLY A 402 -16.94 13.42 10.24
C GLY A 402 -16.10 14.65 9.85
N TYR A 403 -16.17 15.08 8.59
CA TYR A 403 -15.53 16.32 8.14
C TYR A 403 -16.20 17.55 8.76
N MET A 404 -17.53 17.60 8.83
CA MET A 404 -18.26 18.68 9.50
C MET A 404 -17.85 18.80 10.98
N VAL A 405 -17.78 17.68 11.71
CA VAL A 405 -17.30 17.66 13.10
C VAL A 405 -15.86 18.18 13.20
N ARG A 406 -14.99 17.78 12.27
CA ARG A 406 -13.61 18.32 12.19
C ARG A 406 -13.60 19.84 11.98
N ARG A 407 -14.60 20.39 11.29
CA ARG A 407 -14.81 21.83 11.04
C ARG A 407 -15.62 22.56 12.10
N GLY A 408 -15.90 21.91 13.23
CA GLY A 408 -16.53 22.53 14.38
C GLY A 408 -18.04 22.35 14.47
N PHE A 409 -18.65 21.48 13.66
CA PHE A 409 -20.03 21.07 13.89
C PHE A 409 -20.16 20.38 15.25
N GLU A 410 -21.20 20.75 16.00
CA GLU A 410 -21.48 20.22 17.32
C GLU A 410 -22.87 19.58 17.35
N PHE A 411 -22.93 18.41 17.99
CA PHE A 411 -24.18 17.71 18.24
C PHE A 411 -24.85 18.32 19.47
N ASP A 412 -25.65 19.37 19.26
CA ASP A 412 -26.55 19.89 20.29
C ASP A 412 -27.86 19.08 20.36
N GLU A 413 -28.82 19.58 21.13
CA GLU A 413 -30.13 18.96 21.37
C GLU A 413 -30.94 18.66 20.10
N ARG A 414 -30.58 19.25 18.94
CA ARG A 414 -31.23 18.99 17.65
C ARG A 414 -30.80 17.67 17.02
N TRP A 415 -29.63 17.13 17.38
CA TRP A 415 -28.96 16.06 16.64
C TRP A 415 -28.65 14.78 17.44
N PRO A 416 -29.54 14.28 18.32
CA PRO A 416 -29.25 13.14 19.18
C PRO A 416 -29.02 11.84 18.38
N GLY A 417 -29.79 11.62 17.31
CA GLY A 417 -29.64 10.45 16.44
C GLY A 417 -28.31 10.46 15.69
N LEU A 418 -27.93 11.60 15.12
CA LEU A 418 -26.64 11.77 14.45
C LEU A 418 -25.45 11.63 15.42
N GLN A 419 -25.59 12.06 16.67
CA GLN A 419 -24.56 11.87 17.70
C GLN A 419 -24.37 10.38 18.01
N LYS A 420 -25.47 9.65 18.20
CA LYS A 420 -25.47 8.19 18.41
C LYS A 420 -24.82 7.48 17.22
N TYR A 421 -25.25 7.83 15.99
CA TYR A 421 -24.69 7.31 14.76
C TYR A 421 -23.18 7.54 14.64
N HIS A 422 -22.72 8.78 14.88
CA HIS A 422 -21.30 9.12 14.83
C HIS A 422 -20.49 8.25 15.79
N THR A 423 -21.02 8.01 17.00
CA THR A 423 -20.38 7.16 18.00
C THR A 423 -20.31 5.70 17.55
N ALA A 424 -21.39 5.18 16.97
CA ALA A 424 -21.46 3.81 16.44
C ALA A 424 -20.45 3.57 15.30
N VAL A 425 -20.36 4.50 14.34
CA VAL A 425 -19.37 4.39 13.25
C VAL A 425 -17.95 4.53 13.78
N TRP A 426 -17.70 5.47 14.70
CA TRP A 426 -16.36 5.66 15.28
C TRP A 426 -15.88 4.47 16.11
N ALA A 427 -16.78 3.61 16.59
CA ALA A 427 -16.39 2.37 17.25
C ALA A 427 -15.74 1.36 16.29
N ARG A 428 -16.02 1.44 14.99
CA ARG A 428 -15.55 0.49 13.97
C ARG A 428 -14.06 0.66 13.64
N ASN A 429 -13.38 -0.46 13.43
CA ASN A 429 -11.96 -0.47 13.08
C ASN A 429 -11.70 0.17 11.71
N SER A 430 -12.60 -0.03 10.75
CA SER A 430 -12.56 0.59 9.41
C SER A 430 -12.55 2.12 9.48
N ALA A 431 -13.45 2.73 10.26
CA ALA A 431 -13.54 4.17 10.43
C ALA A 431 -12.28 4.74 11.09
N LYS A 432 -11.75 4.05 12.11
CA LYS A 432 -10.48 4.43 12.77
C LYS A 432 -9.29 4.32 11.81
N LYS A 433 -9.18 3.23 11.03
CA LYS A 433 -8.11 3.02 10.04
C LYS A 433 -8.18 4.03 8.88
N ALA A 434 -9.38 4.43 8.50
CA ALA A 434 -9.62 5.41 7.44
C ALA A 434 -9.50 6.87 7.90
N GLN A 435 -9.30 7.13 9.19
CA GLN A 435 -9.19 8.49 9.70
C GLN A 435 -8.08 9.25 8.96
N PRO A 436 -8.34 10.46 8.44
CA PRO A 436 -7.32 11.25 7.80
C PRO A 436 -6.11 11.48 8.72
N GLU A 437 -4.91 11.32 8.16
CA GLU A 437 -3.67 11.47 8.91
C GLU A 437 -3.56 12.87 9.54
N GLY A 438 -3.18 12.91 10.82
CA GLY A 438 -3.00 14.14 11.58
C GLY A 438 -4.31 14.75 12.12
N TRP A 439 -5.44 14.06 11.98
CA TRP A 439 -6.71 14.50 12.55
C TRP A 439 -6.89 14.03 14.01
N ASN A 440 -6.01 14.50 14.90
CA ASN A 440 -6.17 14.28 16.33
C ASN A 440 -7.06 15.41 16.90
N GLY A 441 -8.30 15.09 17.29
CA GLY A 441 -9.23 16.04 17.91
C GLY A 441 -9.87 17.07 16.95
N LYS A 442 -10.40 18.18 17.50
CA LYS A 442 -11.03 19.26 16.72
C LYS A 442 -10.02 19.94 15.80
N GLY A 443 -10.47 20.35 14.60
CA GLY A 443 -9.62 21.06 13.65
C GLY A 443 -9.33 22.50 14.09
N LYS A 444 -8.28 23.12 13.51
CA LYS A 444 -7.95 24.53 13.76
C LYS A 444 -8.94 25.50 13.12
N THR A 445 -9.66 25.06 12.08
CA THR A 445 -10.64 25.86 11.35
C THR A 445 -12.03 25.49 11.85
N ASN A 446 -12.75 26.49 12.37
CA ASN A 446 -14.16 26.35 12.76
C ASN A 446 -15.02 27.18 11.80
N ILE A 447 -15.91 26.52 11.06
CA ILE A 447 -16.82 27.15 10.09
C ILE A 447 -18.24 27.27 10.70
N PHE A 448 -18.52 26.46 11.72
CA PHE A 448 -19.82 26.38 12.37
C PHE A 448 -20.01 27.35 13.53
N HIS A 449 -18.93 27.94 14.06
CA HIS A 449 -18.98 28.99 15.09
C HIS A 449 -18.26 30.25 14.57
N GLY A 450 -18.82 31.42 14.87
CA GLY A 450 -18.14 32.69 14.66
C GLY A 450 -16.97 32.82 15.63
N THR A 451 -15.87 33.45 15.18
CA THR A 451 -14.70 33.77 16.02
C THR A 451 -15.08 34.53 17.28
#